data_AF-W0I7G9-F1
#
_entry.id   AF-W0I7G9-F1
#
_cell.length_a   1.000
_cell.length_b   1.000
_cell.length_c   1.000
_cell.angle_alpha   90.00
_cell.angle_beta   90.00
_cell.angle_gamma   90.00
#
_symmetry.space_group_name_H-M   'P 1'
#
loop_
_entity.id
_entity.type
_entity.pdbx_description
1 polymer ?
#
loop_
_entity_poly.entity_id
_entity_poly.type
_entity_poly.pdbx_seq_one_letter_code
_entity_poly.pdbx_strand_id
1 'polypeptide(L)'
;MSWEELGSYELESFQVFFPASLEIQEELLKAGFKVPYDKEKGIATPIPVVVAFKTARKLRKDKLLKSRKIKENGNFAEISPEKALLRVLINEKGFLKLEFKVETYHLEDLGFVRVPPRIWSTWASFSLSTNIFENISEKLEGFVNERPKGMYFASKSNGKEIEVYSYKGRKAKNLGIPVFGYNLSLESFELVKEYLNEKAEQNRVNNEVLPYLKLGLKKRKETKAGLKVGIVWREGKAERITLRLSTTYPKIKIAGLYGELEGKSRGELSKEKEHFVIVHSNDFYWALLNTKNAFGF
;
A
#
# COMPACT_ATOMS: atom_id res chain seq x y z
N MET A 1 -17.90 15.63 10.76
CA MET A 1 -17.81 15.58 9.29
C MET A 1 -18.40 14.26 8.87
N SER A 2 -19.55 14.28 8.22
CA SER A 2 -20.21 13.09 7.71
C SER A 2 -19.49 12.59 6.46
N TRP A 3 -19.53 11.27 6.26
CA TRP A 3 -19.05 10.61 5.06
C TRP A 3 -20.23 9.88 4.43
N GLU A 4 -20.47 10.12 3.16
CA GLU A 4 -21.46 9.41 2.34
C GLU A 4 -20.74 8.34 1.53
N GLU A 5 -21.23 7.10 1.56
CA GLU A 5 -20.68 6.03 0.74
C GLU A 5 -21.21 6.12 -0.69
N LEU A 6 -20.31 6.34 -1.65
CA LEU A 6 -20.63 6.31 -3.07
C LEU A 6 -20.68 4.88 -3.62
N GLY A 7 -19.88 3.97 -3.06
CA GLY A 7 -19.92 2.57 -3.44
C GLY A 7 -18.82 1.73 -2.81
N SER A 8 -18.96 0.41 -2.97
CA SER A 8 -18.03 -0.60 -2.49
C SER A 8 -17.65 -1.52 -3.65
N TYR A 9 -16.35 -1.71 -3.86
CA TYR A 9 -15.80 -2.41 -5.01
C TYR A 9 -14.77 -3.44 -4.56
N GLU A 10 -14.84 -4.65 -5.12
CA GLU A 10 -13.81 -5.65 -4.86
C GLU A 10 -12.50 -5.30 -5.58
N LEU A 11 -11.40 -5.41 -4.85
CA LEU A 11 -10.06 -5.18 -5.36
C LEU A 11 -9.55 -6.42 -6.10
N GLU A 12 -8.94 -6.20 -7.26
CA GLU A 12 -8.15 -7.23 -7.95
C GLU A 12 -6.88 -7.57 -7.14
N SER A 13 -6.30 -6.57 -6.47
CA SER A 13 -5.18 -6.78 -5.55
C SER A 13 -5.10 -5.70 -4.47
N PHE A 14 -4.71 -6.10 -3.26
CA PHE A 14 -4.31 -5.22 -2.16
C PHE A 14 -2.90 -5.58 -1.73
N GLN A 15 -1.96 -4.63 -1.70
CA GLN A 15 -0.57 -4.86 -1.31
C GLN A 15 -0.04 -3.68 -0.48
N VAL A 16 0.45 -3.94 0.73
CA VAL A 16 1.09 -2.93 1.58
C VAL A 16 2.47 -3.41 2.04
N PHE A 17 3.49 -2.64 1.68
CA PHE A 17 4.90 -2.97 1.86
C PHE A 17 5.45 -2.34 3.15
N PHE A 18 4.95 -2.77 4.30
CA PHE A 18 5.41 -2.29 5.61
C PHE A 18 6.92 -2.40 5.86
N PRO A 19 7.68 -3.36 5.30
CA PRO A 19 9.14 -3.39 5.45
C PRO A 19 9.83 -2.13 4.92
N ALA A 20 9.17 -1.34 4.06
CA ALA A 20 9.67 -0.08 3.55
C ALA A 20 9.54 1.10 4.54
N SER A 21 8.99 0.89 5.75
CA SER A 21 8.89 1.89 6.82
C SER A 21 10.04 1.77 7.80
N LEU A 22 10.75 2.88 8.03
CA LEU A 22 11.74 2.94 9.09
C LEU A 22 11.09 3.17 10.46
N GLU A 23 9.91 3.80 10.50
CA GLU A 23 9.17 4.04 11.73
C GLU A 23 8.81 2.71 12.42
N ILE A 24 8.25 1.74 11.68
CA ILE A 24 7.92 0.42 12.23
C ILE A 24 9.21 -0.35 12.60
N GLN A 25 10.28 -0.21 11.81
CA GLN A 25 11.57 -0.84 12.16
C GLN A 25 12.11 -0.31 13.49
N GLU A 26 12.06 1.01 13.69
CA GLU A 26 12.50 1.65 14.93
C GLU A 26 11.66 1.22 16.13
N GLU A 27 10.33 1.13 15.97
CA GLU A 27 9.42 0.64 17.01
C GLU A 27 9.79 -0.78 17.45
N LEU A 28 10.03 -1.68 16.48
CA LEU A 28 10.40 -3.06 16.77
C LEU A 28 11.80 -3.17 17.38
N LEU A 29 12.76 -2.36 16.92
CA LEU A 29 14.10 -2.29 17.51
C LEU A 29 14.05 -1.86 18.98
N LYS A 30 13.24 -0.86 19.32
CA LYS A 30 13.00 -0.42 20.71
C LYS A 30 12.40 -1.52 21.58
N ALA A 31 11.57 -2.38 20.98
CA ALA A 31 11.01 -3.55 21.65
C ALA A 31 11.96 -4.76 21.71
N GLY A 32 13.17 -4.66 21.15
CA GLY A 32 14.20 -5.71 21.22
C GLY A 32 14.27 -6.66 20.03
N PHE A 33 13.42 -6.47 19.01
CA PHE A 33 13.49 -7.26 17.79
C PHE A 33 14.76 -6.97 16.97
N LYS A 34 15.25 -7.97 16.23
CA LYS A 34 16.35 -7.82 15.29
C LYS A 34 15.80 -7.48 13.90
N VAL A 35 15.87 -6.20 13.54
CA VAL A 35 15.29 -5.64 12.29
C VAL A 35 16.35 -4.75 11.60
N PRO A 36 16.49 -4.76 10.26
CA PRO A 36 15.67 -5.45 9.26
C PRO A 36 15.92 -6.96 9.13
N TYR A 37 17.14 -7.46 9.23
CA TYR A 37 17.45 -8.88 9.11
C TYR A 37 18.68 -9.16 9.93
N ASP A 38 18.68 -10.19 10.78
CA ASP A 38 19.88 -10.61 11.49
C ASP A 38 20.71 -11.53 10.58
N LYS A 39 21.79 -11.02 10.00
CA LYS A 39 22.70 -11.77 9.13
C LYS A 39 23.51 -12.82 9.88
N GLU A 40 23.80 -12.59 11.15
CA GLU A 40 24.63 -13.49 11.96
C GLU A 40 23.83 -14.71 12.40
N LYS A 41 22.56 -14.50 12.76
CA LYS A 41 21.66 -15.56 13.24
C LYS A 41 20.69 -16.07 12.19
N GLY A 42 20.70 -15.48 10.99
CA GLY A 42 19.79 -15.84 9.91
C GLY A 42 18.32 -15.49 10.17
N ILE A 43 18.03 -14.54 11.07
CA ILE A 43 16.66 -14.22 11.48
C ILE A 43 16.04 -13.25 10.47
N ALA A 44 15.05 -13.74 9.71
CA ALA A 44 14.25 -12.97 8.76
C ALA A 44 13.52 -11.78 9.42
N THR A 45 13.35 -10.70 8.65
CA THR A 45 12.60 -9.49 9.06
C THR A 45 11.26 -9.86 9.70
N PRO A 46 10.91 -9.31 10.88
CA PRO A 46 9.60 -9.54 11.48
C PRO A 46 8.49 -8.70 10.86
N ILE A 47 8.83 -7.80 9.92
CA ILE A 47 7.85 -6.95 9.25
C ILE A 47 7.39 -7.66 7.96
N PRO A 48 6.11 -8.02 7.81
CA PRO A 48 5.60 -8.68 6.61
C PRO A 48 5.09 -7.68 5.56
N VAL A 49 4.99 -8.12 4.31
CA VAL A 49 4.13 -7.49 3.31
C VAL A 49 2.73 -8.09 3.46
N VAL A 50 1.70 -7.25 3.56
CA VAL A 50 0.30 -7.70 3.62
C VAL A 50 -0.29 -7.69 2.23
N VAL A 51 -0.86 -8.83 1.81
CA VAL A 51 -1.22 -9.09 0.43
C VAL A 51 -2.56 -9.80 0.32
N ALA A 52 -3.42 -9.33 -0.59
CA ALA A 52 -4.64 -10.03 -1.00
C ALA A 52 -4.79 -9.98 -2.53
N PHE A 53 -5.17 -11.09 -3.15
CA PHE A 53 -5.52 -11.15 -4.58
C PHE A 53 -6.85 -11.84 -4.81
N LYS A 54 -7.69 -11.23 -5.67
CA LYS A 54 -8.98 -11.81 -6.06
C LYS A 54 -8.87 -13.14 -6.77
N THR A 55 -7.74 -13.40 -7.42
CA THR A 55 -7.46 -14.65 -8.13
C THR A 55 -6.42 -15.48 -7.38
N ALA A 56 -6.48 -16.80 -7.58
CA ALA A 56 -5.51 -17.71 -6.97
C ALA A 56 -4.08 -17.35 -7.40
N ARG A 57 -3.13 -17.45 -6.45
CA ARG A 57 -1.72 -17.13 -6.67
C ARG A 57 -0.85 -18.35 -6.43
N LYS A 58 0.19 -18.50 -7.26
CA LYS A 58 1.28 -19.43 -7.03
C LYS A 58 2.50 -18.64 -6.58
N LEU A 59 2.97 -18.91 -5.35
CA LEU A 59 4.11 -18.24 -4.75
C LEU A 59 5.17 -19.29 -4.39
N ARG A 60 6.46 -18.93 -4.39
CA ARG A 60 7.48 -19.83 -3.83
C ARG A 60 7.32 -19.91 -2.32
N LYS A 61 7.52 -21.10 -1.74
CA LYS A 61 7.34 -21.31 -0.29
C LYS A 61 8.23 -20.40 0.56
N ASP A 62 9.45 -20.10 0.11
CA ASP A 62 10.39 -19.20 0.81
C ASP A 62 9.94 -17.73 0.84
N LYS A 63 8.93 -17.37 0.05
CA LYS A 63 8.33 -16.03 0.01
C LYS A 63 7.03 -15.94 0.80
N LEU A 64 6.44 -17.07 1.17
CA LEU A 64 5.24 -17.11 1.97
C LEU A 64 5.61 -17.08 3.46
N LEU A 65 5.15 -16.07 4.19
CA LEU A 65 5.32 -15.99 5.63
C LEU A 65 4.15 -16.65 6.37
N LYS A 66 2.91 -16.32 5.98
CA LYS A 66 1.72 -16.88 6.61
C LYS A 66 0.48 -16.79 5.72
N SER A 67 -0.40 -17.79 5.78
CA SER A 67 -1.70 -17.80 5.09
C SER A 67 -2.64 -18.80 5.76
N ARG A 68 -3.96 -18.62 5.61
CA ARG A 68 -4.98 -19.53 6.18
C ARG A 68 -5.23 -20.79 5.34
N LYS A 69 -5.12 -20.68 4.01
CA LYS A 69 -5.49 -21.74 3.07
C LYS A 69 -4.43 -21.86 1.99
N ILE A 70 -3.58 -22.87 2.12
CA ILE A 70 -2.52 -23.16 1.17
C ILE A 70 -2.61 -24.60 0.69
N LYS A 71 -2.37 -24.79 -0.61
CA LYS A 71 -2.07 -26.10 -1.17
C LYS A 71 -0.61 -26.11 -1.57
N GLU A 72 0.15 -27.03 -0.99
CA GLU A 72 1.57 -27.13 -1.28
C GLU A 72 1.83 -28.03 -2.49
N ASN A 73 2.69 -27.57 -3.40
CA ASN A 73 3.09 -28.30 -4.60
C ASN A 73 4.59 -28.10 -4.86
N GLY A 74 5.40 -29.05 -4.39
CA GLY A 74 6.87 -28.97 -4.45
C GLY A 74 7.40 -27.72 -3.74
N ASN A 75 8.11 -26.86 -4.48
CA ASN A 75 8.70 -25.60 -3.98
C ASN A 75 7.71 -24.42 -3.98
N PHE A 76 6.45 -24.65 -4.32
CA PHE A 76 5.42 -23.61 -4.42
C PHE A 76 4.28 -23.84 -3.43
N ALA A 77 3.69 -22.73 -2.99
CA ALA A 77 2.41 -22.66 -2.31
C ALA A 77 1.38 -22.05 -3.27
N GLU A 78 0.27 -22.74 -3.44
CA GLU A 78 -0.92 -22.26 -4.12
C GLU A 78 -1.84 -21.64 -3.07
N ILE A 79 -2.02 -20.33 -3.17
CA ILE A 79 -2.83 -19.51 -2.30
C ILE A 79 -4.20 -19.36 -2.96
N SER A 80 -5.25 -19.70 -2.23
CA SER A 80 -6.63 -19.57 -2.70
C SER A 80 -6.99 -18.11 -2.97
N PRO A 81 -8.02 -17.82 -3.79
CA PRO A 81 -8.57 -16.48 -3.94
C PRO A 81 -8.85 -15.79 -2.60
N GLU A 82 -8.51 -14.51 -2.54
CA GLU A 82 -8.61 -13.65 -1.36
C GLU A 82 -9.47 -12.43 -1.65
N LYS A 83 -9.98 -11.80 -0.59
CA LYS A 83 -11.00 -10.77 -0.70
C LYS A 83 -10.59 -9.52 0.05
N ALA A 84 -10.54 -8.42 -0.70
CA ALA A 84 -10.39 -7.08 -0.18
C ALA A 84 -11.32 -6.13 -0.94
N LEU A 85 -11.89 -5.15 -0.24
CA LEU A 85 -12.86 -4.20 -0.76
C LEU A 85 -12.30 -2.78 -0.64
N LEU A 86 -12.61 -1.95 -1.62
CA LEU A 86 -12.47 -0.49 -1.58
C LEU A 86 -13.87 0.11 -1.43
N ARG A 87 -14.12 0.79 -0.31
CA ARG A 87 -15.25 1.70 -0.13
C ARG A 87 -14.82 3.10 -0.51
N VAL A 88 -15.59 3.74 -1.39
CA VAL A 88 -15.38 5.12 -1.79
C VAL A 88 -16.38 5.97 -1.04
N LEU A 89 -15.88 6.80 -0.12
CA LEU A 89 -16.72 7.72 0.64
C LEU A 89 -16.37 9.17 0.29
N ILE A 90 -17.36 10.04 0.25
CA ILE A 90 -17.20 11.48 0.01
C ILE A 90 -17.72 12.28 1.19
N ASN A 91 -17.20 13.48 1.39
CA ASN A 91 -17.76 14.44 2.34
C ASN A 91 -18.19 15.74 1.66
N GLU A 92 -18.92 16.55 2.40
CA GLU A 92 -19.42 17.88 2.01
C GLU A 92 -18.33 18.86 1.52
N LYS A 93 -17.05 18.60 1.83
CA LYS A 93 -15.91 19.43 1.43
C LYS A 93 -15.22 18.93 0.15
N GLY A 94 -15.76 17.91 -0.51
CA GLY A 94 -15.19 17.35 -1.73
C GLY A 94 -13.93 16.50 -1.51
N PHE A 95 -13.72 15.95 -0.30
CA PHE A 95 -12.68 14.95 -0.08
C PHE A 95 -13.25 13.55 -0.27
N LEU A 96 -12.44 12.68 -0.88
CA LEU A 96 -12.70 11.25 -0.99
C LEU A 96 -11.87 10.49 0.03
N LYS A 97 -12.51 9.66 0.85
CA LYS A 97 -11.89 8.60 1.64
C LYS A 97 -11.99 7.31 0.83
N LEU A 98 -10.84 6.84 0.36
CA LEU A 98 -10.65 5.51 -0.21
C LEU A 98 -10.38 4.56 0.95
N GLU A 99 -11.40 3.92 1.48
CA GLU A 99 -11.32 3.03 2.64
C GLU A 99 -11.18 1.57 2.20
N PHE A 100 -10.24 0.85 2.79
CA PHE A 100 -9.92 -0.53 2.44
C PHE A 100 -10.37 -1.49 3.54
N LYS A 101 -11.15 -2.51 3.17
CA LYS A 101 -11.54 -3.60 4.07
C LYS A 101 -10.97 -4.90 3.53
N VAL A 102 -10.05 -5.51 4.26
CA VAL A 102 -9.38 -6.76 3.86
C VAL A 102 -9.97 -7.91 4.67
N GLU A 103 -10.61 -8.86 4.01
CA GLU A 103 -11.32 -9.97 4.65
C GLU A 103 -10.44 -11.23 4.70
N THR A 104 -9.81 -11.57 3.58
CA THR A 104 -8.84 -12.66 3.49
C THR A 104 -7.58 -12.18 2.79
N TYR A 105 -6.44 -12.67 3.25
CA TYR A 105 -5.10 -12.19 2.88
C TYR A 105 -4.04 -13.19 3.35
N HIS A 106 -2.82 -12.98 2.88
CA HIS A 106 -1.62 -13.66 3.31
C HIS A 106 -0.48 -12.66 3.56
N LEU A 107 0.60 -13.17 4.13
CA LEU A 107 1.82 -12.43 4.43
C LEU A 107 2.95 -12.93 3.55
N GLU A 108 3.66 -12.02 2.90
CA GLU A 108 4.80 -12.32 2.05
C GLU A 108 6.11 -11.69 2.58
N ASP A 109 7.24 -12.35 2.31
CA ASP A 109 8.57 -11.75 2.37
C ASP A 109 9.08 -11.47 0.95
N LEU A 110 9.21 -10.20 0.59
CA LEU A 110 9.75 -9.81 -0.71
C LEU A 110 11.29 -9.73 -0.74
N GLY A 111 11.98 -10.29 0.24
CA GLY A 111 13.43 -10.20 0.35
C GLY A 111 13.89 -8.77 0.57
N PHE A 112 13.12 -7.98 1.34
CA PHE A 112 13.41 -6.58 1.65
C PHE A 112 14.81 -6.37 2.28
N VAL A 113 15.44 -7.45 2.74
CA VAL A 113 16.85 -7.55 3.14
C VAL A 113 17.83 -6.98 2.09
N ARG A 114 17.47 -6.97 0.79
CA ARG A 114 18.37 -6.59 -0.31
C ARG A 114 18.13 -5.22 -0.94
N VAL A 115 17.02 -4.53 -0.66
CA VAL A 115 16.68 -3.25 -1.30
C VAL A 115 16.38 -2.19 -0.24
N PRO A 116 17.27 -1.21 -0.02
CA PRO A 116 17.09 -0.20 1.03
C PRO A 116 15.75 0.54 0.90
N PRO A 117 15.04 0.81 2.01
CA PRO A 117 13.83 1.64 2.04
C PRO A 117 13.96 2.97 1.29
N ARG A 118 15.19 3.50 1.15
CA ARG A 118 15.55 4.69 0.35
C ARG A 118 15.05 4.62 -1.09
N ILE A 119 15.03 3.46 -1.73
CA ILE A 119 14.68 3.30 -3.15
C ILE A 119 13.16 3.41 -3.34
N TRP A 120 12.37 2.83 -2.45
CA TRP A 120 10.92 2.72 -2.59
C TRP A 120 10.24 4.06 -2.31
N SER A 121 9.61 4.68 -3.31
CA SER A 121 8.67 5.79 -3.08
C SER A 121 7.28 5.25 -2.82
N THR A 122 6.83 4.32 -3.66
CA THR A 122 5.58 3.58 -3.51
C THR A 122 5.72 2.49 -2.47
N TRP A 123 4.80 2.47 -1.50
CA TRP A 123 4.79 1.49 -0.40
C TRP A 123 3.39 0.93 -0.10
N ALA A 124 2.38 1.31 -0.89
CA ALA A 124 1.13 0.57 -1.00
C ALA A 124 0.62 0.61 -2.46
N SER A 125 0.01 -0.48 -2.90
CA SER A 125 -0.52 -0.65 -4.25
C SER A 125 -1.84 -1.39 -4.19
N PHE A 126 -2.86 -0.80 -4.79
CA PHE A 126 -4.20 -1.38 -4.89
C PHE A 126 -4.59 -1.43 -6.37
N SER A 127 -5.36 -2.45 -6.76
CA SER A 127 -5.83 -2.58 -8.13
C SER A 127 -7.32 -2.88 -8.17
N LEU A 128 -8.02 -2.31 -9.15
CA LEU A 128 -9.43 -2.54 -9.43
C LEU A 128 -9.60 -3.00 -10.87
N SER A 129 -10.69 -3.71 -11.14
CA SER A 129 -11.10 -4.00 -12.51
C SER A 129 -11.42 -2.71 -13.27
N THR A 130 -11.14 -2.69 -14.58
CA THR A 130 -11.42 -1.54 -15.44
C THR A 130 -12.91 -1.26 -15.62
N ASN A 131 -13.77 -2.28 -15.48
CA ASN A 131 -15.23 -2.11 -15.55
C ASN A 131 -15.81 -1.22 -14.44
N ILE A 132 -15.07 -1.00 -13.35
CA ILE A 132 -15.49 -0.14 -12.24
C ILE A 132 -15.32 1.35 -12.59
N PHE A 133 -14.50 1.67 -13.61
CA PHE A 133 -14.16 3.03 -14.01
C PHE A 133 -15.40 3.92 -14.20
N GLU A 134 -16.35 3.45 -15.02
CA GLU A 134 -17.50 4.25 -15.43
C GLU A 134 -18.38 4.54 -14.21
N ASN A 135 -18.64 3.53 -13.40
CA ASN A 135 -19.43 3.67 -12.18
C ASN A 135 -18.81 4.66 -11.18
N ILE A 136 -17.49 4.61 -10.95
CA ILE A 136 -16.82 5.58 -10.07
C ILE A 136 -16.88 6.99 -10.67
N SER A 137 -16.66 7.11 -11.98
CA SER A 137 -16.61 8.42 -12.66
C SER A 137 -17.97 9.12 -12.64
N GLU A 138 -19.05 8.39 -12.96
CA GLU A 138 -20.43 8.89 -12.93
C GLU A 138 -20.81 9.39 -11.52
N LYS A 139 -20.51 8.61 -10.49
CA LYS A 139 -20.80 8.98 -9.09
C LYS A 139 -20.01 10.19 -8.61
N LEU A 140 -18.85 10.45 -9.20
CA LEU A 140 -18.02 11.60 -8.87
C LEU A 140 -18.38 12.85 -9.67
N GLU A 141 -19.10 12.74 -10.78
CA GLU A 141 -19.38 13.84 -11.71
C GLU A 141 -20.04 15.04 -11.02
N GLY A 142 -20.99 14.79 -10.10
CA GLY A 142 -21.66 15.84 -9.31
C GLY A 142 -20.76 16.57 -8.30
N PHE A 143 -19.53 16.10 -8.09
CA PHE A 143 -18.56 16.66 -7.13
C PHE A 143 -17.30 17.18 -7.80
N VAL A 144 -17.35 17.35 -9.13
CA VAL A 144 -16.23 17.75 -9.98
C VAL A 144 -16.43 19.19 -10.42
N ASN A 145 -15.33 19.94 -10.42
CA ASN A 145 -15.27 21.28 -10.97
C ASN A 145 -14.42 21.25 -12.25
N GLU A 146 -14.03 22.43 -12.75
CA GLU A 146 -13.10 22.54 -13.87
C GLU A 146 -11.82 21.69 -13.67
N ARG A 147 -11.28 21.23 -14.80
CA ARG A 147 -10.04 20.46 -14.85
C ARG A 147 -8.92 21.18 -14.10
N PRO A 148 -8.30 20.56 -13.09
CA PRO A 148 -7.17 21.15 -12.38
C PRO A 148 -6.05 21.53 -13.34
N LYS A 149 -5.59 22.78 -13.24
CA LYS A 149 -4.36 23.22 -13.93
C LYS A 149 -3.19 22.33 -13.50
N GLY A 150 -2.35 21.97 -14.48
CA GLY A 150 -1.13 21.19 -14.21
C GLY A 150 -1.37 19.72 -13.89
N MET A 151 -2.45 19.12 -14.40
CA MET A 151 -2.60 17.66 -14.46
C MET A 151 -1.80 17.12 -15.65
N TYR A 152 -0.94 16.15 -15.40
CA TYR A 152 -0.08 15.50 -16.40
C TYR A 152 -0.20 13.98 -16.27
N PHE A 153 0.27 13.23 -17.27
CA PHE A 153 0.45 11.78 -17.16
C PHE A 153 1.90 11.38 -17.43
N ALA A 154 2.27 10.20 -16.94
CA ALA A 154 3.54 9.54 -17.24
C ALA A 154 3.28 8.05 -17.47
N SER A 155 4.15 7.42 -18.25
CA SER A 155 4.13 5.98 -18.48
C SER A 155 5.33 5.29 -17.85
N LYS A 156 5.15 4.01 -17.52
CA LYS A 156 6.21 3.09 -17.14
C LYS A 156 5.98 1.76 -17.85
N SER A 157 6.93 1.32 -18.66
CA SER A 157 6.90 0.01 -19.30
C SER A 157 7.66 -1.02 -18.44
N ASN A 158 7.13 -2.24 -18.37
CA ASN A 158 7.79 -3.40 -17.80
C ASN A 158 7.56 -4.62 -18.70
N GLY A 159 8.28 -4.68 -19.81
CA GLY A 159 8.13 -5.72 -20.82
C GLY A 159 6.78 -5.60 -21.55
N LYS A 160 5.88 -6.57 -21.33
CA LYS A 160 4.56 -6.60 -21.97
C LYS A 160 3.51 -5.68 -21.33
N GLU A 161 3.81 -5.09 -20.17
CA GLU A 161 2.89 -4.20 -19.46
C GLU A 161 3.32 -2.73 -19.59
N ILE A 162 2.37 -1.85 -19.90
CA ILE A 162 2.54 -0.40 -19.85
C ILE A 162 1.57 0.14 -18.80
N GLU A 163 2.10 0.77 -17.76
CA GLU A 163 1.29 1.52 -16.81
C GLU A 163 1.33 3.00 -17.17
N VAL A 164 0.17 3.63 -17.37
CA VAL A 164 0.05 5.08 -17.46
C VAL A 164 -0.64 5.59 -16.22
N TYR A 165 -0.10 6.62 -15.60
CA TYR A 165 -0.63 7.21 -14.38
C TYR A 165 -0.60 8.73 -14.42
N SER A 166 -1.57 9.35 -13.74
CA SER A 166 -1.69 10.79 -13.61
C SER A 166 -0.95 11.35 -12.40
N TYR A 167 -0.51 12.60 -12.52
CA TYR A 167 0.11 13.38 -11.44
C TYR A 167 -0.19 14.87 -11.57
N LYS A 168 -0.24 15.59 -10.44
CA LYS A 168 -0.57 17.02 -10.39
C LYS A 168 0.65 17.86 -10.00
N GLY A 169 1.07 18.75 -10.91
CA GLY A 169 2.23 19.62 -10.77
C GLY A 169 3.52 19.02 -11.35
N ARG A 170 4.34 19.86 -11.98
CA ARG A 170 5.52 19.44 -12.78
C ARG A 170 6.54 18.58 -12.02
N LYS A 171 6.68 18.79 -10.70
CA LYS A 171 7.63 18.06 -9.85
C LYS A 171 7.02 16.84 -9.15
N ALA A 172 5.75 16.53 -9.40
CA ALA A 172 5.01 15.48 -8.69
C ALA A 172 4.97 14.13 -9.44
N LYS A 173 5.73 13.94 -10.52
CA LYS A 173 5.78 12.69 -11.29
C LYS A 173 6.01 11.45 -10.41
N ASN A 174 6.82 11.57 -9.36
CA ASN A 174 7.09 10.47 -8.44
C ASN A 174 6.04 10.26 -7.33
N LEU A 175 5.08 11.17 -7.18
CA LEU A 175 4.06 11.16 -6.12
C LEU A 175 2.65 10.86 -6.65
N GLY A 176 2.22 11.47 -7.76
CA GLY A 176 0.83 11.39 -8.23
C GLY A 176 0.02 12.63 -7.84
N ILE A 177 -1.27 12.47 -7.59
CA ILE A 177 -2.14 13.53 -7.04
C ILE A 177 -1.90 13.72 -5.53
N PRO A 178 -2.22 14.89 -4.96
CA PRO A 178 -2.02 15.16 -3.54
C PRO A 178 -2.85 14.23 -2.64
N VAL A 179 -2.22 13.73 -1.57
CA VAL A 179 -2.88 12.97 -0.51
C VAL A 179 -2.94 13.81 0.76
N PHE A 180 -4.14 13.96 1.32
CA PHE A 180 -4.40 14.81 2.49
C PHE A 180 -4.36 14.03 3.81
N GLY A 181 -4.63 12.73 3.75
CA GLY A 181 -4.58 11.83 4.91
C GLY A 181 -4.41 10.39 4.45
N TYR A 182 -3.87 9.53 5.31
CA TYR A 182 -3.96 8.09 5.17
C TYR A 182 -3.70 7.43 6.52
N ASN A 183 -4.18 6.21 6.68
CA ASN A 183 -3.75 5.27 7.71
C ASN A 183 -3.67 3.87 7.07
N LEU A 184 -2.59 3.15 7.29
CA LEU A 184 -2.45 1.73 6.91
C LEU A 184 -1.79 1.01 8.09
N SER A 185 -2.35 -0.12 8.53
CA SER A 185 -2.01 -0.68 9.84
C SER A 185 -1.81 -2.19 9.88
N LEU A 186 -0.71 -2.63 10.47
CA LEU A 186 -0.48 -4.05 10.75
C LEU A 186 -1.39 -4.58 11.88
N GLU A 187 -1.89 -3.69 12.76
CA GLU A 187 -2.66 -4.02 13.98
C GLU A 187 -4.00 -4.73 13.71
N SER A 188 -4.58 -4.51 12.53
CA SER A 188 -5.89 -5.06 12.16
C SER A 188 -5.82 -6.50 11.69
N PHE A 189 -4.63 -7.06 11.49
CA PHE A 189 -4.44 -8.34 10.81
C PHE A 189 -4.08 -9.45 11.82
N GLU A 190 -4.98 -10.41 12.00
CA GLU A 190 -4.76 -11.59 12.84
C GLU A 190 -3.50 -12.38 12.46
N LEU A 191 -3.25 -12.65 11.17
CA LEU A 191 -2.05 -13.37 10.75
C LEU A 191 -0.76 -12.62 11.12
N VAL A 192 -0.82 -11.28 11.18
CA VAL A 192 0.34 -10.47 11.60
C VAL A 192 0.60 -10.64 13.08
N LYS A 193 -0.43 -10.69 13.92
CA LYS A 193 -0.26 -10.97 15.35
C LYS A 193 0.38 -12.32 15.58
N GLU A 194 -0.13 -13.36 14.91
CA GLU A 194 0.45 -14.70 15.03
C GLU A 194 1.90 -14.73 14.55
N TYR A 195 2.20 -14.09 13.40
CA TYR A 195 3.55 -13.99 12.86
C TYR A 195 4.50 -13.22 13.80
N LEU A 196 4.03 -12.15 14.43
CA LEU A 196 4.82 -11.38 15.39
C LEU A 196 5.12 -12.15 16.67
N ASN A 197 4.19 -13.00 17.15
CA ASN A 197 4.44 -13.89 18.28
C ASN A 197 5.58 -14.88 17.96
N GLU A 198 5.52 -15.55 16.81
CA GLU A 198 6.59 -16.46 16.35
C GLU A 198 7.93 -15.72 16.23
N LYS A 199 7.89 -14.48 15.75
CA LYS A 199 9.08 -13.63 15.64
C LYS A 199 9.61 -13.18 16.99
N ALA A 200 8.76 -12.90 17.96
CA ALA A 200 9.19 -12.52 19.30
C ALA A 200 9.95 -13.66 19.96
N GLU A 201 9.47 -14.91 19.84
CA GLU A 201 10.19 -16.10 20.32
C GLU A 201 11.56 -16.25 19.65
N GLN A 202 11.63 -16.16 18.32
CA GLN A 202 12.90 -16.22 17.56
C GLN A 202 13.90 -15.14 17.99
N ASN A 203 13.40 -13.95 18.33
CA ASN A 203 14.21 -12.81 18.77
C ASN A 203 14.46 -12.76 20.29
N ARG A 204 13.86 -13.69 21.06
CA ARG A 204 13.87 -13.68 22.53
C ARG A 204 13.32 -12.37 23.12
N VAL A 205 12.28 -11.83 22.48
CA VAL A 205 11.55 -10.64 22.95
C VAL A 205 10.42 -11.10 23.86
N ASN A 206 10.18 -10.37 24.96
CA ASN A 206 9.05 -10.66 25.85
C ASN A 206 7.72 -10.39 25.12
N ASN A 207 6.87 -11.40 24.99
CA ASN A 207 5.56 -11.29 24.33
C ASN A 207 4.62 -10.24 24.97
N GLU A 208 4.83 -9.88 26.23
CA GLU A 208 4.06 -8.83 26.90
C GLU A 208 4.20 -7.45 26.25
N VAL A 209 5.27 -7.21 25.46
CA VAL A 209 5.46 -5.92 24.77
C VAL A 209 4.58 -5.79 23.52
N LEU A 210 4.12 -6.89 22.93
CA LEU A 210 3.46 -6.91 21.62
C LEU A 210 2.17 -6.07 21.57
N PRO A 211 1.27 -6.11 22.57
CA PRO A 211 0.07 -5.27 22.57
C PRO A 211 0.35 -3.76 22.66
N TYR A 212 1.56 -3.39 23.09
CA TYR A 212 1.95 -2.00 23.27
C TYR A 212 2.55 -1.37 22.02
N LEU A 213 3.03 -2.18 21.08
CA LEU A 213 3.58 -1.73 19.81
C LEU A 213 2.57 -0.86 19.05
N LYS A 214 3.11 0.09 18.29
CA LYS A 214 2.35 0.90 17.33
C LYS A 214 2.73 0.48 15.92
N LEU A 215 1.94 -0.38 15.30
CA LEU A 215 2.26 -0.93 13.98
C LEU A 215 1.43 -0.32 12.82
N GLY A 216 0.77 0.81 13.08
CA GLY A 216 0.10 1.64 12.09
C GLY A 216 0.96 2.78 11.58
N LEU A 217 0.70 3.20 10.34
CA LEU A 217 1.32 4.37 9.71
C LEU A 217 0.26 5.36 9.30
N LYS A 218 0.21 6.47 10.02
CA LYS A 218 -0.68 7.60 9.76
C LYS A 218 0.06 8.74 9.09
N LYS A 219 -0.60 9.46 8.19
CA LYS A 219 0.02 10.64 7.56
C LYS A 219 0.26 11.76 8.58
N ARG A 220 1.52 12.09 8.83
CA ARG A 220 1.91 13.37 9.46
C ARG A 220 1.84 14.55 8.48
N LYS A 221 1.74 15.77 9.01
CA LYS A 221 1.60 17.01 8.22
C LYS A 221 2.76 17.20 7.24
N GLU A 222 3.99 16.91 7.67
CA GLU A 222 5.24 17.13 6.91
C GLU A 222 5.46 16.08 5.83
N THR A 223 4.79 14.92 5.91
CA THR A 223 4.98 13.83 4.96
C THR A 223 4.40 14.21 3.61
N LYS A 224 5.30 14.36 2.62
CA LYS A 224 4.95 14.53 1.21
C LYS A 224 4.49 13.20 0.65
N ALA A 225 3.18 13.06 0.56
CA ALA A 225 2.50 11.89 0.06
C ALA A 225 1.71 12.22 -1.22
N GLY A 226 1.57 11.23 -2.08
CA GLY A 226 0.73 11.32 -3.26
C GLY A 226 0.21 9.96 -3.68
N LEU A 227 -0.86 9.99 -4.47
CA LEU A 227 -1.51 8.82 -5.01
C LEU A 227 -1.38 8.83 -6.53
N LYS A 228 -0.68 7.85 -7.10
CA LYS A 228 -0.72 7.65 -8.55
C LYS A 228 -1.99 6.89 -8.87
N VAL A 229 -2.88 7.52 -9.63
CA VAL A 229 -4.05 6.89 -10.23
C VAL A 229 -3.67 6.52 -11.65
N GLY A 230 -3.70 5.22 -11.96
CA GLY A 230 -3.16 4.67 -13.19
C GLY A 230 -4.04 3.61 -13.82
N ILE A 231 -3.72 3.26 -15.06
CA ILE A 231 -4.27 2.11 -15.79
C ILE A 231 -3.10 1.29 -16.33
N VAL A 232 -3.14 -0.01 -16.08
CA VAL A 232 -2.21 -0.98 -16.66
C VAL A 232 -2.79 -1.54 -17.94
N TRP A 233 -1.94 -1.52 -18.97
CA TRP A 233 -2.21 -2.03 -20.29
C TRP A 233 -1.34 -3.23 -20.58
N ARG A 234 -1.95 -4.29 -21.10
CA ARG A 234 -1.26 -5.48 -21.57
C ARG A 234 -1.87 -5.89 -22.90
N GLU A 235 -1.00 -6.14 -23.88
CA GLU A 235 -1.41 -6.67 -25.19
C GLU A 235 -2.56 -5.87 -25.85
N GLY A 236 -2.49 -4.53 -25.76
CA GLY A 236 -3.45 -3.61 -26.39
C GLY A 236 -4.78 -3.45 -25.66
N LYS A 237 -4.93 -3.97 -24.43
CA LYS A 237 -6.16 -3.84 -23.62
C LYS A 237 -5.87 -3.27 -22.24
N ALA A 238 -6.81 -2.45 -21.74
CA ALA A 238 -6.81 -2.00 -20.34
C ALA A 238 -7.16 -3.18 -19.43
N GLU A 239 -6.23 -3.58 -18.58
CA GLU A 239 -6.36 -4.76 -17.72
C GLU A 239 -6.90 -4.39 -16.34
N ARG A 240 -6.35 -3.34 -15.72
CA ARG A 240 -6.71 -2.91 -14.36
C ARG A 240 -6.41 -1.43 -14.11
N ILE A 241 -7.19 -0.83 -13.23
CA ILE A 241 -6.88 0.47 -12.61
C ILE A 241 -5.90 0.22 -11.47
N THR A 242 -4.89 1.08 -11.30
CA THR A 242 -3.92 1.03 -10.20
C THR A 242 -4.00 2.29 -9.34
N LEU A 243 -3.93 2.09 -8.03
CA LEU A 243 -3.86 3.15 -7.02
C LEU A 243 -2.59 2.92 -6.20
N ARG A 244 -1.60 3.81 -6.33
CA ARG A 244 -0.27 3.63 -5.69
C ARG A 244 0.09 4.78 -4.77
N LEU A 245 0.05 4.51 -3.47
CA LEU A 245 0.44 5.47 -2.44
C LEU A 245 1.96 5.57 -2.38
N SER A 246 2.46 6.79 -2.51
CA SER A 246 3.90 7.08 -2.52
C SER A 246 4.24 8.19 -1.52
N THR A 247 5.40 8.09 -0.88
CA THR A 247 5.98 9.16 -0.06
C THR A 247 7.41 9.47 -0.49
N THR A 248 7.84 10.72 -0.37
CA THR A 248 9.18 11.17 -0.81
C THR A 248 9.93 12.02 0.20
N TYR A 249 9.27 12.55 1.21
CA TYR A 249 9.84 13.44 2.24
C TYR A 249 8.96 13.42 3.51
N PRO A 250 9.47 13.70 4.71
CA PRO A 250 10.89 13.89 5.07
C PRO A 250 11.71 12.64 4.83
N LYS A 251 13.03 12.83 4.76
CA LYS A 251 13.93 11.73 5.05
C LYS A 251 14.10 11.62 6.55
N ILE A 252 14.14 10.39 7.06
CA ILE A 252 14.36 10.08 8.47
C ILE A 252 15.52 9.11 8.59
N LYS A 253 16.15 9.12 9.77
CA LYS A 253 17.27 8.27 10.14
C LYS A 253 16.91 7.53 11.42
N ILE A 254 17.26 6.25 11.49
CA ILE A 254 17.10 5.43 12.69
C ILE A 254 18.41 4.69 12.97
N ALA A 255 18.67 4.37 14.24
CA ALA A 255 19.73 3.45 14.60
C ALA A 255 19.26 2.01 14.34
N GLY A 256 19.71 1.41 13.24
CA GLY A 256 19.40 0.03 12.89
C GLY A 256 20.35 -0.97 13.54
N LEU A 257 20.08 -2.26 13.36
CA LEU A 257 20.88 -3.36 13.92
C LEU A 257 22.36 -3.32 13.52
N TYR A 258 22.68 -2.84 12.31
CA TYR A 258 24.03 -2.77 11.75
C TYR A 258 24.47 -1.35 11.40
N GLY A 259 23.94 -0.35 12.12
CA GLY A 259 24.28 1.05 11.93
C GLY A 259 23.08 1.89 11.46
N GLU A 260 23.37 3.14 11.08
CA GLU A 260 22.36 4.11 10.70
C GLU A 260 21.63 3.72 9.40
N LEU A 261 20.31 3.78 9.42
CA LEU A 261 19.46 3.59 8.25
C LEU A 261 18.78 4.90 7.88
N GLU A 262 18.95 5.36 6.63
CA GLU A 262 18.29 6.55 6.09
C GLU A 262 17.21 6.15 5.06
N GLY A 263 16.01 6.74 5.18
CA GLY A 263 14.88 6.40 4.33
C GLY A 263 13.84 7.51 4.23
N LYS A 264 12.90 7.34 3.29
CA LYS A 264 11.74 8.23 3.16
C LYS A 264 10.73 7.86 4.23
N SER A 265 10.27 8.86 4.98
CA SER A 265 9.24 8.65 5.97
C SER A 265 7.92 8.19 5.35
N ARG A 266 7.24 7.29 6.05
CA ARG A 266 5.91 6.79 5.73
C ARG A 266 4.83 7.39 6.60
N GLY A 267 5.17 8.29 7.54
CA GLY A 267 4.18 8.92 8.40
C GLY A 267 4.65 9.01 9.84
N GLU A 268 3.71 8.78 10.75
CA GLU A 268 3.92 8.60 12.18
C GLU A 268 3.27 7.29 12.64
N LEU A 269 3.79 6.74 13.73
CA LEU A 269 3.29 5.50 14.32
C LEU A 269 1.88 5.70 14.90
N SER A 270 1.00 4.73 14.67
CA SER A 270 -0.41 4.77 15.06
C SER A 270 -0.89 3.42 15.58
N LYS A 271 -1.93 3.43 16.43
CA LYS A 271 -2.70 2.23 16.81
C LYS A 271 -4.04 2.13 16.07
N GLU A 272 -4.35 3.10 15.21
CA GLU A 272 -5.56 3.08 14.39
C GLU A 272 -5.56 1.86 13.48
N LYS A 273 -6.68 1.13 13.44
CA LYS A 273 -6.84 -0.12 12.68
C LYS A 273 -7.47 0.09 11.31
N GLU A 274 -8.08 1.24 11.06
CA GLU A 274 -8.71 1.55 9.78
C GLU A 274 -7.67 1.69 8.67
N HIS A 275 -8.02 1.29 7.45
CA HIS A 275 -7.17 1.47 6.29
C HIS A 275 -7.80 2.46 5.35
N PHE A 276 -7.14 3.57 5.08
CA PHE A 276 -7.69 4.55 4.15
C PHE A 276 -6.63 5.46 3.52
N VAL A 277 -7.01 6.07 2.40
CA VAL A 277 -6.30 7.19 1.78
C VAL A 277 -7.31 8.31 1.49
N ILE A 278 -6.98 9.55 1.82
CA ILE A 278 -7.81 10.73 1.58
C ILE A 278 -7.20 11.59 0.48
N VAL A 279 -7.98 11.86 -0.56
CA VAL A 279 -7.63 12.73 -1.70
C VAL A 279 -8.77 13.73 -1.94
N HIS A 280 -8.55 14.73 -2.78
CA HIS A 280 -9.65 15.59 -3.24
C HIS A 280 -10.39 14.89 -4.39
N SER A 281 -11.74 14.94 -4.41
CA SER A 281 -12.59 14.31 -5.43
C SER A 281 -12.22 14.78 -6.84
N ASN A 282 -12.17 16.10 -7.04
CA ASN A 282 -11.78 16.73 -8.30
C ASN A 282 -10.42 16.22 -8.83
N ASP A 283 -9.41 16.11 -7.97
CA ASP A 283 -8.09 15.61 -8.38
C ASP A 283 -8.12 14.13 -8.76
N PHE A 284 -8.88 13.32 -8.02
CA PHE A 284 -9.04 11.89 -8.29
C PHE A 284 -9.78 11.63 -9.60
N TYR A 285 -10.93 12.28 -9.80
CA TYR A 285 -11.72 12.18 -11.02
C TYR A 285 -10.91 12.55 -12.25
N TRP A 286 -10.29 13.74 -12.25
CA TRP A 286 -9.51 14.20 -13.40
C TRP A 286 -8.25 13.37 -13.61
N ALA A 287 -7.64 12.81 -12.56
CA ALA A 287 -6.54 11.88 -12.71
C ALA A 287 -6.96 10.58 -13.40
N LEU A 288 -8.11 10.04 -13.02
CA LEU A 288 -8.71 8.83 -13.60
C LEU A 288 -9.09 9.05 -15.07
N LEU A 289 -9.78 10.15 -15.38
CA LEU A 289 -10.14 10.53 -16.75
C LEU A 289 -8.90 10.78 -17.62
N ASN A 290 -7.91 11.49 -17.11
CA ASN A 290 -6.67 11.79 -17.83
C ASN A 290 -5.86 10.52 -18.17
N THR A 291 -5.92 9.47 -17.36
CA THR A 291 -5.29 8.17 -17.73
C THR A 291 -6.09 7.38 -18.74
N LYS A 292 -7.43 7.47 -18.73
CA LYS A 292 -8.27 6.82 -19.74
C LYS A 292 -8.03 7.45 -21.12
N ASN A 293 -8.07 8.77 -21.20
CA ASN A 293 -7.92 9.51 -22.46
C ASN A 293 -6.51 9.35 -23.07
N ALA A 294 -5.50 9.02 -22.28
CA ALA A 294 -4.14 8.76 -22.77
C ALA A 294 -4.06 7.60 -23.78
N PHE A 295 -5.11 6.78 -23.88
CA PHE A 295 -5.21 5.66 -24.82
C PHE A 295 -6.31 5.83 -25.87
N GLY A 296 -6.89 7.02 -26.01
CA GLY A 296 -7.85 7.34 -27.08
C GLY A 296 -9.28 6.86 -26.86
N PHE A 297 -9.72 6.76 -25.60
CA PHE A 297 -11.13 6.56 -25.21
C PHE A 297 -11.79 7.88 -24.80
#